data_AF-A0AAU2VVC1-F1
#
_entry.id   AF-A0AAU2VVC1-F1
#
_cell.length_a   1.000
_cell.length_b   1.000
_cell.length_c   1.000
_cell.angle_alpha   90.00
_cell.angle_beta   90.00
_cell.angle_gamma   90.00
#
_symmetry.space_group_name_H-M   'P 1'
#
loop_
_entity.id
_entity.type
_entity.pdbx_description
1 polymer ?
#
loop_
_entity_poly.entity_id
_entity_poly.type
_entity_poly.pdbx_seq_one_letter_code
_entity_poly.pdbx_strand_id
1 'polypeptide(L)'
;MPTTAAPAIGLTDLYLYHSASAPADEVAAHHDALWDSLAAGGWKEAPGGFLWTRRDLKCRITEHDVHPQDAAAGRTLPVGYRSLDVQIASVSYAPPPAVRQLPWNVLSTGIRFKDRPGTPTRVPDLSVLADMRPFQVEIGCGTSVEAGIPPLHRLHEIYRVTDRQGHEPREHRFTLSPTADTLLHEVLTEPEEKTAEFVEMFRACFLAEPTPAMRALKELKDAGHLVGPVITNNFDVLAAPRAPIRRLGAVALDAASGDGAWRASQMAATAVMASTSKTVAVPHPCPSGRTTAVNSSAQRPRQPLPTLTSMQVKATLTAQEPLIPKLRARVRFSSPAP
;
A
#
# COMPACT_ATOMS: atom_id res chain seq x y z
N MET A 1 29.64 17.86 -25.30
CA MET A 1 29.13 16.55 -25.74
C MET A 1 27.80 16.31 -25.03
N PRO A 2 26.63 16.45 -25.68
CA PRO A 2 25.37 16.08 -25.06
C PRO A 2 25.23 14.56 -25.15
N THR A 3 25.46 13.85 -24.04
CA THR A 3 25.06 12.46 -23.89
C THR A 3 23.55 12.40 -23.78
N THR A 4 22.86 12.10 -24.88
CA THR A 4 21.49 11.58 -24.86
C THR A 4 21.53 10.16 -24.29
N ALA A 5 21.79 10.06 -22.98
CA ALA A 5 21.59 8.82 -22.26
C ALA A 5 20.09 8.50 -22.35
N ALA A 6 19.77 7.26 -22.74
CA ALA A 6 18.40 6.77 -22.69
C ALA A 6 17.85 6.97 -21.27
N PRO A 7 16.56 7.32 -21.10
CA PRO A 7 15.96 7.43 -19.78
C PRO A 7 16.12 6.08 -19.05
N ALA A 8 16.77 6.12 -17.89
CA ALA A 8 16.98 4.98 -17.03
C ALA A 8 16.12 5.12 -15.78
N ILE A 9 15.48 4.03 -15.37
CA ILE A 9 14.88 3.94 -14.04
C ILE A 9 15.91 3.30 -13.12
N GLY A 10 16.17 3.97 -12.00
CA GLY A 10 17.00 3.46 -10.93
C GLY A 10 16.36 3.76 -9.59
N LEU A 11 16.70 2.97 -8.58
CA LEU A 11 16.45 3.35 -7.20
C LEU A 11 17.44 4.46 -6.82
N THR A 12 16.93 5.68 -6.60
CA THR A 12 17.78 6.82 -6.22
C THR A 12 17.95 6.94 -4.72
N ASP A 13 16.95 6.50 -3.96
CA ASP A 13 16.91 6.60 -2.52
C ASP A 13 16.18 5.39 -1.94
N LEU A 14 16.72 4.86 -0.84
CA LEU A 14 16.10 3.80 -0.06
C LEU A 14 15.48 4.40 1.21
N TYR A 15 14.31 3.89 1.57
CA TYR A 15 13.75 4.05 2.90
C TYR A 15 12.95 2.81 3.30
N LEU A 16 13.43 2.14 4.33
CA LEU A 16 12.78 1.02 5.00
C LEU A 16 12.54 1.41 6.45
N TYR A 17 11.34 1.12 6.92
CA TYR A 17 10.99 1.25 8.32
C TYR A 17 10.30 -0.03 8.75
N HIS A 18 10.86 -0.65 9.78
CA HIS A 18 10.37 -1.86 10.41
C HIS A 18 10.10 -1.54 11.88
N SER A 19 8.96 -2.00 12.37
CA SER A 19 8.59 -1.86 13.79
C SER A 19 8.01 -3.17 14.25
N ALA A 20 8.64 -3.76 15.27
CA ALA A 20 8.21 -5.00 15.89
C ALA A 20 7.78 -4.72 17.34
N SER A 21 6.66 -5.31 17.76
CA SER A 21 6.24 -5.29 19.17
C SER A 21 6.00 -6.73 19.63
N ALA A 22 6.74 -7.16 20.64
CA ALA A 22 6.77 -8.55 21.10
C ALA A 22 7.13 -8.59 22.60
N PRO A 23 7.04 -9.77 23.27
CA PRO A 23 7.59 -9.95 24.61
C PRO A 23 9.04 -9.43 24.70
N ALA A 24 9.41 -8.88 25.86
CA ALA A 24 10.69 -8.19 26.03
C ALA A 24 11.92 -9.07 25.74
N ASP A 25 11.84 -10.37 26.02
CA ASP A 25 12.87 -11.35 25.72
C ASP A 25 13.00 -11.64 24.22
N GLU A 26 11.87 -11.72 23.49
CA GLU A 26 11.90 -11.81 22.01
C GLU A 26 12.48 -10.55 21.36
N VAL A 27 12.16 -9.37 21.90
CA VAL A 27 12.73 -8.10 21.43
C VAL A 27 14.24 -8.05 21.68
N ALA A 28 14.71 -8.50 22.85
CA ALA A 28 16.14 -8.56 23.16
C ALA A 28 16.87 -9.53 22.23
N ALA A 29 16.33 -10.74 22.01
CA ALA A 29 16.90 -11.70 21.07
C ALA A 29 16.96 -11.17 19.63
N HIS A 30 15.91 -10.44 19.21
CA HIS A 30 15.90 -9.79 17.90
C HIS A 30 16.94 -8.67 17.80
N HIS A 31 17.08 -7.85 18.84
CA HIS A 31 18.10 -6.81 18.92
C HIS A 31 19.52 -7.39 18.78
N ASP A 32 19.83 -8.47 19.49
CA ASP A 32 21.13 -9.14 19.39
C ASP A 32 21.40 -9.66 17.97
N ALA A 33 20.40 -10.28 17.33
CA ALA A 33 20.50 -10.75 15.95
C ALA A 33 20.74 -9.60 14.93
N LEU A 34 20.19 -8.41 15.19
CA LEU A 34 20.46 -7.22 14.38
C LEU A 34 21.90 -6.73 14.54
N TRP A 35 22.47 -6.83 15.75
CA TRP A 35 23.87 -6.50 15.99
C TRP A 35 24.80 -7.41 15.20
N ASP A 36 24.53 -8.72 15.22
CA ASP A 36 25.28 -9.69 14.42
C ASP A 36 25.17 -9.39 12.92
N SER A 37 23.98 -9.03 12.46
CA SER A 37 23.73 -8.69 11.05
C SER A 37 24.42 -7.38 10.64
N LEU A 38 24.45 -6.37 11.51
CA LEU A 38 25.19 -5.12 11.30
C LEU A 38 26.70 -5.39 11.19
N ALA A 39 27.25 -6.21 12.09
CA ALA A 39 28.66 -6.57 12.10
C ALA A 39 29.03 -7.36 10.83
N ALA A 40 28.25 -8.38 10.48
CA ALA A 40 28.44 -9.19 9.28
C ALA A 40 28.32 -8.35 7.99
N GLY A 41 27.38 -7.39 7.97
CA GLY A 41 27.17 -6.47 6.86
C GLY A 41 28.19 -5.32 6.73
N GLY A 42 29.18 -5.26 7.62
CA GLY A 42 30.23 -4.24 7.59
C GLY A 42 29.73 -2.82 7.92
N TRP A 43 28.68 -2.70 8.71
CA TRP A 43 28.17 -1.41 9.17
C TRP A 43 29.08 -0.82 10.25
N LYS A 44 29.25 0.50 10.23
CA LYS A 44 30.06 1.22 11.21
C LYS A 44 29.17 2.04 12.12
N GLU A 45 29.31 1.80 13.41
CA GLU A 45 28.66 2.59 14.44
C GLU A 45 29.17 4.04 14.39
N ALA A 46 28.23 4.98 14.36
CA ALA A 46 28.50 6.40 14.47
C ALA A 46 28.59 6.81 15.94
N PRO A 47 29.26 7.94 16.26
CA PRO A 47 29.33 8.44 17.62
C PRO A 47 27.93 8.62 18.23
N GLY A 48 27.70 8.02 19.40
CA GLY A 48 26.43 8.12 20.13
C GLY A 48 25.61 6.84 20.23
N GLY A 49 26.03 5.71 19.65
CA GLY A 49 25.54 4.38 20.07
C GLY A 49 24.29 3.83 19.38
N PHE A 50 23.59 4.63 18.58
CA PHE A 50 22.25 4.28 18.04
C PHE A 50 22.11 4.50 16.53
N LEU A 51 23.23 4.77 15.86
CA LEU A 51 23.26 5.04 14.43
C LEU A 51 24.41 4.28 13.81
N TRP A 52 24.13 3.57 12.73
CA TRP A 52 25.10 2.85 11.93
C TRP A 52 25.12 3.39 10.51
N THR A 53 26.28 3.34 9.88
CA THR A 53 26.48 3.81 8.51
C THR A 53 27.19 2.77 7.67
N ARG A 54 26.78 2.64 6.42
CA ARG A 54 27.43 1.82 5.40
C ARG A 54 27.31 2.54 4.07
N ARG A 55 28.44 3.00 3.52
CA ARG A 55 28.47 3.79 2.27
C ARG A 55 27.48 4.97 2.36
N ASP A 56 26.48 5.00 1.49
CA ASP A 56 25.43 6.00 1.40
C ASP A 56 24.15 5.61 2.16
N LEU A 57 24.18 4.55 2.98
CA LEU A 57 23.08 4.15 3.85
C LEU A 57 23.36 4.48 5.32
N LYS A 58 22.27 4.75 6.04
CA LYS A 58 22.22 4.90 7.49
C LYS A 58 21.16 3.98 8.07
N CYS A 59 21.46 3.34 9.19
CA CYS A 59 20.56 2.51 9.97
C CYS A 59 20.41 3.11 11.38
N ARG A 60 19.19 3.21 11.89
CA ARG A 60 18.90 3.60 13.28
C ARG A 60 18.04 2.51 13.91
N ILE A 61 18.43 2.10 15.11
CA ILE A 61 17.67 1.15 15.94
C ILE A 61 17.20 1.90 17.18
N THR A 62 15.94 1.73 17.57
CA THR A 62 15.37 2.41 18.74
C THR A 62 14.39 1.50 19.47
N GLU A 63 14.59 1.37 20.79
CA GLU A 63 13.72 0.61 21.66
C GLU A 63 12.71 1.49 22.38
N HIS A 64 11.53 0.92 22.65
CA HIS A 64 10.45 1.59 23.35
C HIS A 64 9.75 0.67 24.34
N ASP A 65 9.67 1.10 25.60
CA ASP A 65 8.74 0.50 26.57
C ASP A 65 7.30 0.96 26.29
N VAL A 66 7.15 2.21 25.84
CA VAL A 66 5.90 2.78 25.34
C VAL A 66 6.17 3.41 23.99
N HIS A 67 5.64 2.80 22.93
CA HIS A 67 5.87 3.29 21.57
C HIS A 67 5.15 4.64 21.33
N PRO A 68 5.82 5.69 20.83
CA PRO A 68 5.24 7.03 20.69
C PRO A 68 3.96 7.07 19.86
N GLN A 69 3.89 6.25 18.81
CA GLN A 69 2.74 6.19 17.89
C GLN A 69 1.56 5.43 18.49
N ASP A 70 1.82 4.53 19.43
CA ASP A 70 0.77 3.83 20.17
C ASP A 70 0.21 4.73 21.26
N ALA A 71 1.07 5.41 22.01
CA ALA A 71 0.66 6.43 22.99
C ALA A 71 -0.20 7.53 22.35
N ALA A 72 0.24 8.08 21.21
CA ALA A 72 -0.51 9.11 20.47
C ALA A 72 -1.88 8.63 20.00
N ALA A 73 -2.04 7.33 19.75
CA ALA A 73 -3.30 6.73 19.30
C ALA A 73 -4.10 6.08 20.43
N GLY A 74 -3.66 6.18 21.69
CA GLY A 74 -4.31 5.54 22.84
C GLY A 74 -4.27 4.00 22.79
N ARG A 75 -3.31 3.41 22.08
CA ARG A 75 -3.08 1.96 22.06
C ARG A 75 -2.12 1.57 23.17
N THR A 76 -2.42 0.47 23.86
CA THR A 76 -1.57 -0.08 24.92
C THR A 76 -1.14 -1.49 24.53
N LEU A 77 0.16 -1.75 24.64
CA LEU A 77 0.69 -3.11 24.51
C LEU A 77 0.38 -3.93 25.78
N PRO A 78 0.34 -5.27 25.69
CA PRO A 78 0.26 -6.12 26.87
C PRO A 78 1.44 -5.91 27.83
N VAL A 79 1.25 -6.25 29.09
CA VAL A 79 2.34 -6.19 30.10
C VAL A 79 3.50 -7.09 29.67
N GLY A 80 4.73 -6.57 29.80
CA GLY A 80 5.96 -7.29 29.44
C GLY A 80 6.33 -7.21 27.96
N TYR A 81 5.55 -6.51 27.14
CA TYR A 81 5.89 -6.25 25.74
C TYR A 81 6.74 -4.98 25.61
N ARG A 82 7.60 -4.96 24.60
CA ARG A 82 8.38 -3.79 24.18
C ARG A 82 8.30 -3.66 22.66
N SER A 83 8.73 -2.53 22.13
CA SER A 83 8.85 -2.31 20.68
C SER A 83 10.29 -2.03 20.28
N LEU A 84 10.65 -2.50 19.08
CA LEU A 84 11.92 -2.21 18.42
C LEU A 84 11.65 -1.65 17.02
N ASP A 85 12.14 -0.45 16.81
CA ASP A 85 12.11 0.23 15.52
C ASP A 85 13.46 0.13 14.84
N VAL A 86 13.44 -0.19 13.55
CA VAL A 86 14.61 -0.19 12.67
C VAL A 86 14.31 0.67 11.45
N GLN A 87 15.11 1.71 11.27
CA GLN A 87 15.01 2.63 10.14
C GLN A 87 16.29 2.54 9.30
N ILE A 88 16.16 2.13 8.04
CA ILE A 88 17.25 2.11 7.07
C ILE A 88 16.93 3.11 5.96
N ALA A 89 17.85 4.02 5.66
CA ALA A 89 17.61 5.03 4.65
C ALA A 89 18.90 5.42 3.93
N SER A 90 18.78 5.94 2.70
CA SER A 90 19.88 6.69 2.09
C SER A 90 20.23 7.92 2.95
N VAL A 91 21.50 8.27 3.04
CA VAL A 91 22.02 9.35 3.89
C VAL A 91 21.37 10.68 3.52
N SER A 92 21.26 10.96 2.21
CA SER A 92 20.60 12.14 1.62
C SER A 92 19.07 12.12 1.71
N TYR A 93 18.48 10.96 2.02
CA TYR A 93 17.04 10.83 2.02
C TYR A 93 16.45 11.19 3.38
N ALA A 94 15.51 12.14 3.35
CA ALA A 94 14.61 12.46 4.43
C ALA A 94 13.18 12.10 3.99
N PRO A 95 12.60 10.99 4.47
CA PRO A 95 11.25 10.59 4.09
C PRO A 95 10.26 11.70 4.43
N PRO A 96 9.37 12.13 3.52
CA PRO A 96 8.34 13.11 3.83
C PRO A 96 7.43 12.63 4.98
N PRO A 97 6.77 13.54 5.73
CA PRO A 97 5.89 13.16 6.84
C PRO A 97 4.85 12.09 6.47
N ALA A 98 4.24 12.21 5.28
CA ALA A 98 3.25 11.25 4.80
C ALA A 98 3.83 9.82 4.60
N VAL A 99 5.11 9.70 4.25
CA VAL A 99 5.79 8.40 4.10
C VAL A 99 6.11 7.83 5.48
N ARG A 100 6.64 8.65 6.39
CA ARG A 100 6.93 8.23 7.78
C ARG A 100 5.68 7.76 8.53
N GLN A 101 4.53 8.37 8.25
CA GLN A 101 3.27 8.02 8.90
C GLN A 101 2.52 6.89 8.22
N LEU A 102 3.00 6.38 7.08
CA LEU A 102 2.27 5.39 6.31
C LEU A 102 2.01 4.08 7.09
N PRO A 103 3.00 3.48 7.79
CA PRO A 103 2.76 2.25 8.57
C PRO A 103 1.66 2.45 9.62
N TRP A 104 1.68 3.58 10.31
CA TRP A 104 0.73 3.93 11.37
C TRP A 104 -0.66 4.22 10.84
N ASN A 105 -0.75 4.86 9.67
CA ASN A 105 -2.01 5.08 8.97
C ASN A 105 -2.62 3.77 8.47
N VAL A 106 -1.80 2.81 8.03
CA VAL A 106 -2.29 1.48 7.65
C VAL A 106 -2.79 0.73 8.88
N LEU A 107 -2.01 0.73 9.96
CA LEU A 107 -2.39 0.11 11.23
C LEU A 107 -3.71 0.67 11.78
N SER A 108 -3.92 1.99 11.71
CA SER A 108 -5.12 2.64 12.24
C SER A 108 -6.39 2.34 11.46
N THR A 109 -6.29 1.93 10.19
CA THR A 109 -7.45 1.51 9.40
C THR A 109 -7.98 0.11 9.76
N GLY A 110 -7.23 -0.64 10.58
CA GLY A 110 -7.61 -1.95 11.07
C GLY A 110 -7.60 -3.05 9.99
N ILE A 111 -7.82 -4.29 10.44
CA ILE A 111 -8.09 -5.42 9.56
C ILE A 111 -9.54 -5.28 9.08
N ARG A 112 -9.76 -5.30 7.76
CA ARG A 112 -11.10 -5.18 7.18
C ARG A 112 -12.00 -6.31 7.70
N PHE A 113 -13.20 -5.95 8.15
CA PHE A 113 -14.26 -6.92 8.35
C PHE A 113 -14.62 -7.52 6.98
N LYS A 114 -14.53 -8.85 6.85
CA LYS A 114 -14.99 -9.54 5.66
C LYS A 114 -16.50 -9.39 5.56
N ASP A 115 -17.00 -9.00 4.39
CA ASP A 115 -18.42 -9.16 4.09
C ASP A 115 -18.79 -10.64 4.08
N ARG A 116 -20.06 -10.93 4.39
CA ARG A 116 -20.58 -12.30 4.29
C ARG A 116 -20.62 -12.70 2.81
N PRO A 117 -20.05 -13.86 2.44
CA PRO A 117 -20.16 -14.35 1.07
C PRO A 117 -21.63 -14.48 0.66
N GLY A 118 -21.98 -13.94 -0.52
CA GLY A 118 -23.27 -14.20 -1.14
C GLY A 118 -23.37 -15.63 -1.68
N THR A 119 -24.54 -15.99 -2.22
CA THR A 119 -24.72 -17.27 -2.95
C THR A 119 -24.68 -16.99 -4.45
N PRO A 120 -23.57 -17.29 -5.16
CA PRO A 120 -23.47 -17.02 -6.59
C PRO A 120 -24.32 -18.02 -7.40
N THR A 121 -25.04 -17.52 -8.41
CA THR A 121 -25.70 -18.36 -9.41
C THR A 121 -24.66 -18.92 -10.36
N ARG A 122 -24.62 -20.25 -10.52
CA ARG A 122 -23.77 -20.91 -11.53
C ARG A 122 -24.54 -20.99 -12.84
N VAL A 123 -23.97 -20.42 -13.90
CA VAL A 123 -24.50 -20.53 -15.26
C VAL A 123 -23.64 -21.53 -16.04
N PRO A 124 -24.24 -22.50 -16.76
CA PRO A 124 -23.48 -23.50 -17.52
C PRO A 124 -22.93 -22.96 -18.84
N ASP A 125 -23.47 -21.82 -19.31
CA ASP A 125 -23.13 -21.18 -20.57
C ASP A 125 -22.92 -19.68 -20.34
N LEU A 126 -21.84 -19.14 -20.92
CA LEU A 126 -21.49 -17.73 -20.85
C LEU A 126 -22.26 -16.87 -21.86
N SER A 127 -23.04 -17.47 -22.78
CA SER A 127 -23.87 -16.74 -23.74
C SER A 127 -24.83 -15.75 -23.06
N VAL A 128 -25.27 -16.04 -21.83
CA VAL A 128 -26.10 -15.16 -21.00
C VAL A 128 -25.49 -13.79 -20.74
N LEU A 129 -24.15 -13.66 -20.82
CA LEU A 129 -23.47 -12.37 -20.67
C LEU A 129 -23.80 -11.40 -21.81
N ALA A 130 -24.20 -11.90 -22.98
CA ALA A 130 -24.58 -11.08 -24.12
C ALA A 130 -25.83 -10.22 -23.82
N ASP A 131 -26.75 -10.72 -23.00
CA ASP A 131 -27.97 -10.03 -22.59
C ASP A 131 -27.73 -9.05 -21.42
N MET A 132 -26.56 -9.14 -20.77
CA MET A 132 -26.18 -8.30 -19.63
C MET A 132 -25.31 -7.11 -20.04
N ARG A 133 -25.16 -6.83 -21.34
CA ARG A 133 -24.39 -5.69 -21.85
C ARG A 133 -25.16 -4.37 -21.68
N PRO A 134 -24.46 -3.25 -21.48
CA PRO A 134 -23.01 -3.14 -21.25
C PRO A 134 -22.63 -3.49 -19.81
N PHE A 135 -21.43 -4.02 -19.61
CA PHE A 135 -20.94 -4.41 -18.28
C PHE A 135 -19.76 -3.55 -17.81
N GLN A 136 -19.62 -3.43 -16.49
CA GLN A 136 -18.43 -2.86 -15.87
C GLN A 136 -17.47 -3.98 -15.50
N VAL A 137 -16.19 -3.83 -15.85
CA VAL A 137 -15.16 -4.86 -15.62
C VAL A 137 -14.25 -4.42 -14.49
N GLU A 138 -14.01 -5.33 -13.55
CA GLU A 138 -12.90 -5.26 -12.60
C GLU A 138 -11.87 -6.35 -12.92
N ILE A 139 -10.58 -5.98 -12.94
CA ILE A 139 -9.47 -6.92 -13.10
C ILE A 139 -8.49 -6.82 -11.94
N GLY A 140 -7.97 -7.98 -11.52
CA GLY A 140 -6.86 -8.09 -10.57
C GLY A 140 -5.52 -8.36 -11.24
N CYS A 141 -4.50 -8.63 -10.44
CA CYS A 141 -3.12 -8.84 -10.93
C CYS A 141 -2.95 -10.03 -11.89
N GLY A 142 -3.89 -10.98 -11.90
CA GLY A 142 -3.83 -12.16 -12.77
C GLY A 142 -3.72 -11.83 -14.26
N THR A 143 -4.33 -10.73 -14.73
CA THR A 143 -4.26 -10.31 -16.14
C THR A 143 -2.88 -9.82 -16.58
N SER A 144 -1.98 -9.60 -15.63
CA SER A 144 -0.65 -9.01 -15.83
C SER A 144 0.48 -10.04 -15.72
N VAL A 145 0.18 -11.27 -15.28
CA VAL A 145 1.16 -12.35 -15.14
C VAL A 145 1.78 -12.72 -16.50
N GLU A 146 0.97 -12.77 -17.55
CA GLU A 146 1.45 -13.03 -18.92
C GLU A 146 2.35 -11.91 -19.47
N ALA A 147 2.30 -10.71 -18.89
CA ALA A 147 3.20 -9.62 -19.24
C ALA A 147 4.56 -9.70 -18.52
N GLY A 148 4.82 -10.79 -17.78
CA GLY A 148 6.03 -10.98 -16.99
C GLY A 148 6.02 -10.25 -15.66
N ILE A 149 4.87 -9.71 -15.22
CA ILE A 149 4.73 -9.07 -13.91
C ILE A 149 4.48 -10.16 -12.86
N PRO A 150 5.33 -10.28 -11.83
CA PRO A 150 5.12 -11.28 -10.79
C PRO A 150 3.76 -11.13 -10.09
N PRO A 151 3.15 -12.23 -9.64
CA PRO A 151 1.91 -12.18 -8.87
C PRO A 151 2.11 -11.49 -7.51
N LEU A 152 1.04 -10.99 -6.90
CA LEU A 152 1.10 -10.21 -5.65
C LEU A 152 1.79 -10.95 -4.49
N HIS A 153 1.69 -12.29 -4.45
CA HIS A 153 2.38 -13.08 -3.42
C HIS A 153 3.90 -12.96 -3.47
N ARG A 154 4.48 -12.52 -4.60
CA ARG A 154 5.93 -12.23 -4.69
C ARG A 154 6.35 -11.16 -3.68
N LEU A 155 5.48 -10.21 -3.36
CA LEU A 155 5.76 -9.22 -2.31
C LEU A 155 5.86 -9.85 -0.92
N HIS A 156 5.16 -10.96 -0.66
CA HIS A 156 5.30 -11.67 0.61
C HIS A 156 6.66 -12.35 0.72
N GLU A 157 7.23 -12.79 -0.40
CA GLU A 157 8.57 -13.36 -0.44
C GLU A 157 9.63 -12.27 -0.27
N ILE A 158 9.50 -11.15 -1.01
CA ILE A 158 10.42 -10.01 -0.95
C ILE A 158 10.47 -9.42 0.46
N TYR A 159 9.31 -9.21 1.09
CA TYR A 159 9.21 -8.58 2.42
C TYR A 159 9.07 -9.57 3.58
N ARG A 160 9.26 -10.88 3.33
CA ARG A 160 9.18 -11.95 4.35
C ARG A 160 7.92 -11.95 5.21
N VAL A 161 6.80 -11.47 4.66
CA VAL A 161 5.48 -11.38 5.33
C VAL A 161 4.94 -12.76 5.70
N THR A 162 5.33 -13.79 4.95
CA THR A 162 4.94 -15.18 5.19
C THR A 162 6.12 -16.12 4.96
N ASP A 163 6.02 -17.35 5.45
CA ASP A 163 6.96 -18.46 5.19
C ASP A 163 6.91 -19.01 3.74
N ARG A 164 6.28 -18.27 2.84
CA ARG A 164 6.13 -18.64 1.43
C ARG A 164 7.47 -18.66 0.72
N GLN A 165 7.71 -19.74 -0.01
CA GLN A 165 8.80 -19.88 -0.96
C GLN A 165 8.24 -20.48 -2.26
N GLY A 166 8.38 -19.76 -3.36
CA GLY A 166 7.96 -20.20 -4.70
C GLY A 166 6.45 -20.22 -4.96
N HIS A 167 6.05 -20.96 -6.00
CA HIS A 167 4.71 -20.90 -6.56
C HIS A 167 3.75 -21.98 -6.05
N GLU A 168 4.21 -22.89 -5.18
CA GLU A 168 3.42 -24.02 -4.71
C GLU A 168 2.14 -23.57 -3.97
N PRO A 169 0.96 -24.11 -4.35
CA PRO A 169 -0.30 -23.81 -3.70
C PRO A 169 -0.42 -24.62 -2.40
N ARG A 170 0.12 -24.06 -1.31
CA ARG A 170 -0.06 -24.53 0.05
C ARG A 170 -0.50 -23.40 0.97
N GLU A 171 -0.95 -23.74 2.16
CA GLU A 171 -1.12 -22.76 3.23
C GLU A 171 0.26 -22.22 3.64
N HIS A 172 0.36 -20.89 3.74
CA HIS A 172 1.56 -20.20 4.16
C HIS A 172 1.23 -19.39 5.41
N ARG A 173 2.11 -19.42 6.40
CA ARG A 173 1.91 -18.76 7.71
C ARG A 173 2.50 -17.37 7.67
N PHE A 174 1.83 -16.43 8.33
CA PHE A 174 2.39 -15.10 8.55
C PHE A 174 3.60 -15.18 9.48
N THR A 175 4.65 -14.45 9.13
CA THR A 175 5.81 -14.24 10.00
C THR A 175 5.42 -13.20 11.04
N LEU A 176 5.17 -13.64 12.28
CA LEU A 176 4.72 -12.76 13.37
C LEU A 176 5.76 -12.58 14.48
N SER A 177 6.75 -13.48 14.55
CA SER A 177 7.83 -13.38 15.53
C SER A 177 8.99 -12.58 14.93
N PRO A 178 9.54 -11.57 15.64
CA PRO A 178 10.66 -10.78 15.15
C PRO A 178 11.90 -11.63 14.83
N THR A 179 12.13 -12.71 15.57
CA THR A 179 13.28 -13.61 15.35
C THR A 179 13.10 -14.54 14.15
N ALA A 180 11.88 -14.71 13.65
CA ALA A 180 11.60 -15.48 12.45
C ALA A 180 11.64 -14.63 11.16
N ASP A 181 11.66 -13.29 11.29
CA ASP A 181 11.73 -12.37 10.16
C ASP A 181 13.17 -12.16 9.70
N THR A 182 13.49 -12.68 8.51
CA THR A 182 14.82 -12.55 7.90
C THR A 182 15.01 -11.27 7.08
N LEU A 183 13.98 -10.44 6.92
CA LEU A 183 14.05 -9.23 6.08
C LEU A 183 15.17 -8.31 6.53
N LEU A 184 15.22 -7.98 7.82
CA LEU A 184 16.25 -7.07 8.33
C LEU A 184 17.64 -7.70 8.28
N HIS A 185 17.76 -9.00 8.52
CA HIS A 185 19.02 -9.71 8.35
C HIS A 185 19.56 -9.53 6.92
N GLU A 186 18.75 -9.87 5.91
CA GLU A 186 19.10 -9.78 4.49
C GLU A 186 19.45 -8.35 4.07
N VAL A 187 18.70 -7.34 4.52
CA VAL A 187 18.99 -5.93 4.19
C VAL A 187 20.29 -5.46 4.85
N LEU A 188 20.59 -5.92 6.06
CA LEU A 188 21.78 -5.48 6.79
C LEU A 188 23.03 -6.20 6.28
N THR A 189 22.98 -7.49 5.95
CA THR A 189 24.13 -8.23 5.42
C THR A 189 24.37 -7.92 3.94
N GLU A 190 23.33 -7.97 3.13
CA GLU A 190 23.39 -7.94 1.66
C GLU A 190 22.45 -6.87 1.04
N PRO A 191 22.60 -5.58 1.42
CA PRO A 191 21.70 -4.51 1.00
C PRO A 191 21.62 -4.35 -0.52
N GLU A 192 22.71 -4.53 -1.27
CA GLU A 192 22.70 -4.36 -2.73
C GLU A 192 21.82 -5.43 -3.42
N GLU A 193 21.96 -6.70 -3.01
CA GLU A 193 21.15 -7.80 -3.53
C GLU A 193 19.69 -7.62 -3.13
N LYS A 194 19.45 -7.34 -1.84
CA LYS A 194 18.09 -7.18 -1.33
C LYS A 194 17.37 -5.97 -1.93
N THR A 195 18.11 -4.90 -2.21
CA THR A 195 17.57 -3.71 -2.87
C THR A 195 17.18 -3.99 -4.32
N ALA A 196 17.90 -4.85 -5.03
CA ALA A 196 17.52 -5.29 -6.36
C ALA A 196 16.17 -6.05 -6.34
N GLU A 197 15.91 -6.87 -5.32
CA GLU A 197 14.62 -7.52 -5.14
C GLU A 197 13.48 -6.53 -4.88
N PHE A 198 13.70 -5.51 -4.05
CA PHE A 198 12.66 -4.48 -3.75
C PHE A 198 12.13 -3.78 -4.99
N VAL A 199 12.95 -3.66 -6.04
CA VAL A 199 12.57 -2.98 -7.29
C VAL A 199 12.13 -3.93 -8.40
N GLU A 200 12.21 -5.25 -8.19
CA GLU A 200 11.93 -6.27 -9.21
C GLU A 200 10.55 -6.08 -9.86
N MET A 201 9.50 -5.95 -9.04
CA MET A 201 8.14 -5.78 -9.54
C MET A 201 7.93 -4.46 -10.26
N PHE A 202 8.56 -3.37 -9.81
CA PHE A 202 8.47 -2.08 -10.48
C PHE A 202 9.17 -2.10 -11.83
N ARG A 203 10.33 -2.76 -11.90
CA ARG A 203 11.04 -3.02 -13.15
C ARG A 203 10.19 -3.84 -14.10
N ALA A 204 9.56 -4.92 -13.62
CA ALA A 204 8.68 -5.75 -14.42
C ALA A 204 7.48 -4.94 -14.97
N CYS A 205 6.84 -4.13 -14.14
CA CYS A 205 5.74 -3.25 -14.58
C CYS A 205 6.18 -2.27 -15.66
N PHE A 206 7.38 -1.68 -15.53
CA PHE A 206 7.90 -0.71 -16.49
C PHE A 206 8.22 -1.35 -17.86
N LEU A 207 8.67 -2.59 -17.86
CA LEU A 207 9.04 -3.33 -19.07
C LEU A 207 7.88 -4.10 -19.70
N ALA A 208 6.73 -4.15 -19.01
CA ALA A 208 5.58 -4.92 -19.43
C ALA A 208 4.87 -4.30 -20.64
N GLU A 209 4.41 -5.18 -21.54
CA GLU A 209 3.57 -4.82 -22.68
C GLU A 209 2.14 -5.33 -22.46
N PRO A 210 1.12 -4.72 -23.09
CA PRO A 210 -0.26 -5.17 -22.96
C PRO A 210 -0.44 -6.66 -23.35
N THR A 211 -1.18 -7.40 -22.54
CA THR A 211 -1.50 -8.82 -22.78
C THR A 211 -2.64 -8.98 -23.79
N PRO A 212 -2.89 -10.20 -24.32
CA PRO A 212 -4.08 -10.48 -25.12
C PRO A 212 -5.38 -10.12 -24.39
N ALA A 213 -5.45 -10.37 -23.07
CA ALA A 213 -6.60 -9.99 -22.26
C ALA A 213 -6.86 -8.47 -22.26
N MET A 214 -5.80 -7.66 -22.17
CA MET A 214 -5.91 -6.20 -22.22
C MET A 214 -6.37 -5.69 -23.59
N ARG A 215 -5.91 -6.34 -24.67
CA ARG A 215 -6.39 -6.04 -26.03
C ARG A 215 -7.87 -6.38 -26.19
N ALA A 216 -8.30 -7.54 -25.71
CA ALA A 216 -9.71 -7.94 -25.74
C ALA A 216 -10.61 -6.97 -24.95
N LEU A 217 -10.17 -6.51 -23.78
CA LEU A 217 -10.90 -5.49 -23.00
C LEU A 217 -11.04 -4.17 -23.76
N LYS A 218 -10.00 -3.77 -24.49
CA LYS A 218 -10.09 -2.60 -25.36
C LYS A 218 -11.10 -2.81 -26.48
N GLU A 219 -11.06 -3.94 -27.17
CA GLU A 219 -12.00 -4.26 -28.25
C GLU A 219 -13.45 -4.24 -27.77
N LEU A 220 -13.73 -4.84 -26.60
CA LEU A 220 -15.05 -4.79 -25.97
C LEU A 220 -15.49 -3.36 -25.65
N LYS A 221 -14.56 -2.50 -25.21
CA LYS A 221 -14.84 -1.09 -24.92
C LYS A 221 -15.14 -0.31 -26.20
N ASP A 222 -14.31 -0.49 -27.23
CA ASP A 222 -14.46 0.18 -28.52
C ASP A 222 -15.77 -0.25 -29.22
N ALA A 223 -16.23 -1.49 -29.00
CA ALA A 223 -17.52 -2.01 -29.47
C ALA A 223 -18.73 -1.56 -28.62
N GLY A 224 -18.52 -0.76 -27.57
CA GLY A 224 -19.59 -0.28 -26.69
C GLY A 224 -20.15 -1.35 -25.74
N HIS A 225 -19.46 -2.46 -25.53
CA HIS A 225 -19.88 -3.52 -24.60
C HIS A 225 -19.46 -3.25 -23.16
N LEU A 226 -18.48 -2.36 -22.93
CA LEU A 226 -18.05 -1.93 -21.60
C LEU A 226 -18.62 -0.56 -21.24
N VAL A 227 -19.11 -0.41 -20.01
CA VAL A 227 -19.46 0.88 -19.42
C VAL A 227 -18.34 1.38 -18.49
N GLY A 228 -17.95 2.64 -18.66
CA GLY A 228 -16.95 3.28 -17.80
C GLY A 228 -15.49 2.83 -18.04
N PRO A 229 -14.59 3.08 -17.08
CA PRO A 229 -13.23 2.55 -17.09
C PRO A 229 -13.21 1.09 -16.61
N VAL A 230 -12.17 0.36 -17.02
CA VAL A 230 -11.82 -0.91 -16.36
C VAL A 230 -11.36 -0.58 -14.94
N ILE A 231 -12.03 -1.15 -13.94
CA ILE A 231 -11.65 -1.02 -12.54
C ILE A 231 -10.45 -1.93 -12.31
N THR A 232 -9.40 -1.40 -11.69
CA THR A 232 -8.26 -2.21 -11.31
C THR A 232 -7.54 -1.63 -10.10
N ASN A 233 -6.97 -2.53 -9.29
CA ASN A 233 -6.02 -2.19 -8.24
C ASN A 233 -4.57 -2.47 -8.67
N ASN A 234 -4.34 -2.84 -9.93
CA ASN A 234 -3.01 -3.08 -10.47
C ASN A 234 -2.28 -1.74 -10.62
N PHE A 235 -1.01 -1.70 -10.22
CA PHE A 235 -0.15 -0.52 -10.35
C PHE A 235 0.70 -0.51 -11.63
N ASP A 236 0.50 -1.52 -12.50
CA ASP A 236 1.22 -1.70 -13.77
C ASP A 236 0.76 -0.79 -14.91
N VAL A 237 -0.35 -0.07 -14.71
CA VAL A 237 -0.97 0.87 -15.66
C VAL A 237 -1.33 0.29 -17.04
N LEU A 238 -1.28 -1.03 -17.23
CA LEU A 238 -1.50 -1.66 -18.54
C LEU A 238 -2.95 -1.55 -19.02
N ALA A 239 -3.91 -1.41 -18.10
CA ALA A 239 -5.33 -1.19 -18.39
C ALA A 239 -5.72 0.31 -18.48
N ALA A 240 -4.75 1.23 -18.39
CA ALA A 240 -5.04 2.66 -18.37
C ALA A 240 -5.60 3.15 -19.73
N PRO A 241 -6.56 4.10 -19.75
CA PRO A 241 -7.19 4.60 -20.98
C PRO A 241 -6.24 5.29 -21.97
N ARG A 242 -5.03 5.66 -21.52
CA ARG A 242 -3.98 6.30 -22.31
C ARG A 242 -2.80 5.39 -22.59
N ALA A 243 -2.85 4.09 -22.28
CA ALA A 243 -1.84 3.14 -22.77
C ALA A 243 -1.87 3.20 -24.31
N PRO A 244 -0.88 3.82 -24.97
CA PRO A 244 -0.95 3.97 -26.41
C PRO A 244 -0.66 2.60 -27.01
N ILE A 245 -1.69 1.94 -27.56
CA ILE A 245 -1.51 0.78 -28.45
C ILE A 245 -0.98 1.26 -29.82
N ARG A 246 -0.07 2.24 -29.82
CA ARG A 246 0.63 2.72 -31.02
C ARG A 246 2.06 3.10 -30.66
N ARG A 247 2.96 2.25 -31.18
CA ARG A 247 4.43 2.33 -31.26
C ARG A 247 5.21 1.84 -30.03
N LEU A 248 5.68 0.60 -30.18
CA LEU A 248 7.06 0.18 -29.87
C LEU A 248 8.00 1.38 -29.63
N GLY A 249 8.51 1.48 -28.41
CA GLY A 249 9.56 2.44 -28.05
C GLY A 249 9.07 3.59 -27.16
N ALA A 250 9.28 3.42 -25.85
CA ALA A 250 9.39 4.48 -24.86
C ALA A 250 8.19 5.43 -24.70
N VAL A 251 7.11 4.99 -24.04
CA VAL A 251 6.15 5.94 -23.41
C VAL A 251 5.68 5.40 -22.05
N ALA A 252 6.45 5.68 -21.01
CA ALA A 252 6.02 5.56 -19.61
C ALA A 252 6.46 6.77 -18.77
N LEU A 253 6.53 7.96 -19.39
CA LEU A 253 7.13 9.16 -18.77
C LEU A 253 6.25 10.41 -18.69
N ASP A 254 4.98 10.37 -19.09
CA ASP A 254 4.13 11.59 -19.11
C ASP A 254 2.84 11.53 -18.27
N ALA A 255 2.71 10.57 -17.36
CA ALA A 255 1.50 10.39 -16.55
C ALA A 255 1.41 11.25 -15.27
N ALA A 256 2.17 12.35 -15.15
CA ALA A 256 2.22 13.16 -13.93
C ALA A 256 1.91 14.67 -14.11
N SER A 257 1.44 15.10 -15.27
CA SER A 257 1.11 16.51 -15.54
C SER A 257 -0.35 16.65 -16.02
N GLY A 258 -1.18 17.28 -15.17
CA GLY A 258 -2.43 17.92 -15.56
C GLY A 258 -3.64 17.00 -15.79
N ASP A 259 -4.47 16.85 -14.75
CA ASP A 259 -5.88 17.26 -14.82
C ASP A 259 -6.56 17.02 -13.47
N GLY A 260 -6.99 18.11 -12.83
CA GLY A 260 -7.63 18.13 -11.51
C GLY A 260 -8.99 17.42 -11.43
N ALA A 261 -9.47 16.82 -12.52
CA ALA A 261 -10.75 16.12 -12.58
C ALA A 261 -10.71 14.71 -11.94
N TRP A 262 -9.56 14.03 -11.94
CA TRP A 262 -9.47 12.64 -11.44
C TRP A 262 -9.51 12.52 -9.90
N ARG A 263 -9.04 13.56 -9.18
CA ARG A 263 -9.13 13.61 -7.71
C ARG A 263 -10.54 13.92 -7.22
N ALA A 264 -11.31 14.70 -7.98
CA ALA A 264 -12.69 15.05 -7.63
C ALA A 264 -13.63 13.84 -7.73
N SER A 265 -13.46 12.97 -8.72
CA SER A 265 -14.32 11.79 -8.91
C SER A 265 -14.14 10.71 -7.85
N GLN A 266 -12.91 10.49 -7.34
CA GLN A 266 -12.69 9.58 -6.21
C GLN A 266 -13.22 10.15 -4.87
N MET A 267 -13.13 11.47 -4.65
CA MET A 267 -13.70 12.08 -3.45
C MET A 267 -15.24 12.17 -3.50
N ALA A 268 -15.83 12.43 -4.67
CA ALA A 268 -17.28 12.49 -4.84
C ALA A 268 -17.93 11.10 -4.73
N ALA A 269 -17.33 10.05 -5.28
CA ALA A 269 -17.86 8.68 -5.13
C ALA A 269 -17.81 8.18 -3.67
N THR A 270 -16.83 8.66 -2.90
CA THR A 270 -16.72 8.35 -1.46
C THR A 270 -17.70 9.19 -0.62
N ALA A 271 -18.03 10.41 -1.06
CA ALA A 271 -18.98 11.29 -0.35
C ALA A 271 -20.46 11.00 -0.65
N VAL A 272 -20.78 10.47 -1.84
CA VAL A 272 -22.17 10.14 -2.24
C VAL A 272 -22.65 8.82 -1.63
N MET A 273 -21.75 7.86 -1.38
CA MET A 273 -22.12 6.63 -0.64
C MET A 273 -22.21 6.81 0.88
N ALA A 274 -21.81 7.97 1.42
CA ALA A 274 -21.91 8.30 2.85
C ALA A 274 -23.14 9.15 3.23
N SER A 275 -24.02 9.52 2.28
CA SER A 275 -25.15 10.42 2.56
C SER A 275 -26.46 10.07 1.86
N THR A 276 -26.87 8.80 1.86
CA THR A 276 -28.28 8.46 1.61
C THR A 276 -28.76 7.36 2.56
N SER A 277 -29.03 7.75 3.80
CA SER A 277 -30.01 7.07 4.66
C SER A 277 -30.97 8.13 5.16
N LYS A 278 -31.85 8.58 4.26
CA LYS A 278 -33.04 9.35 4.64
C LYS A 278 -34.10 8.35 5.10
N THR A 279 -34.44 8.46 6.37
CA THR A 279 -35.54 7.79 7.05
C THR A 279 -36.85 8.03 6.28
N VAL A 280 -37.46 6.96 5.77
CA VAL A 280 -38.88 6.97 5.36
C VAL A 280 -39.64 6.21 6.45
N ALA A 281 -40.52 6.93 7.13
CA ALA A 281 -41.40 6.42 8.17
C ALA A 281 -42.64 5.78 7.54
N VAL A 282 -43.04 4.59 8.03
CA VAL A 282 -44.37 3.99 7.82
C VAL A 282 -44.75 3.23 9.12
N PRO A 283 -46.02 3.20 9.56
CA PRO A 283 -46.38 3.31 10.98
C PRO A 283 -46.60 1.98 11.70
N HIS A 284 -46.57 2.07 13.04
CA HIS A 284 -46.97 1.06 14.01
C HIS A 284 -48.43 0.60 13.84
N PRO A 285 -48.73 -0.60 14.38
CA PRO A 285 -49.65 -0.63 15.52
C PRO A 285 -49.05 -1.30 16.78
N CYS A 286 -49.47 -0.73 17.91
CA CYS A 286 -49.30 -1.14 19.32
C CYS A 286 -50.26 -2.30 19.70
N PRO A 287 -50.42 -2.72 20.99
CA PRO A 287 -49.43 -2.94 22.07
C PRO A 287 -49.71 -4.22 22.92
N SER A 288 -48.73 -4.70 23.68
CA SER A 288 -48.86 -5.21 25.07
C SER A 288 -47.48 -5.74 25.53
N GLY A 289 -46.98 -5.56 26.75
CA GLY A 289 -47.43 -4.82 27.91
C GLY A 289 -46.29 -4.76 28.96
N ARG A 290 -46.30 -3.66 29.72
CA ARG A 290 -45.90 -3.48 31.13
C ARG A 290 -44.45 -3.74 31.62
N THR A 291 -43.82 -2.61 31.99
CA THR A 291 -43.07 -2.26 33.24
C THR A 291 -41.72 -2.96 33.50
N THR A 292 -40.64 -2.31 33.98
CA THR A 292 -40.45 -1.10 34.80
C THR A 292 -39.15 -0.36 34.44
N ALA A 293 -39.15 0.95 34.69
CA ALA A 293 -38.08 1.93 34.47
C ALA A 293 -36.96 1.88 35.52
N VAL A 294 -35.74 2.32 35.14
CA VAL A 294 -34.94 3.31 35.88
C VAL A 294 -34.15 4.16 34.88
N ASN A 295 -34.33 5.48 35.02
CA ASN A 295 -33.63 6.56 34.34
C ASN A 295 -32.23 6.77 34.91
N SER A 296 -31.27 7.10 34.05
CA SER A 296 -30.28 8.15 34.37
C SER A 296 -29.75 8.78 33.09
N SER A 297 -30.25 9.99 32.86
CA SER A 297 -29.85 10.95 31.85
C SER A 297 -28.46 11.51 32.11
N ALA A 298 -27.62 11.59 31.08
CA ALA A 298 -26.55 12.58 30.99
C ALA A 298 -26.40 13.05 29.53
N GLN A 299 -27.03 14.19 29.24
CA GLN A 299 -26.79 14.97 28.04
C GLN A 299 -25.33 15.46 28.03
N ARG A 300 -24.62 15.26 26.93
CA ARG A 300 -23.42 16.04 26.61
C ARG A 300 -23.66 16.91 25.37
N PRO A 301 -23.09 18.12 25.32
CA PRO A 301 -23.40 19.11 24.29
C PRO A 301 -22.70 18.77 22.97
N ARG A 302 -23.39 19.04 21.86
CA ARG A 302 -22.80 19.09 20.51
C ARG A 302 -21.81 20.25 20.45
N GLN A 303 -20.57 19.99 20.04
CA GLN A 303 -19.64 21.02 19.59
C GLN A 303 -19.48 21.01 18.06
N PRO A 304 -19.19 22.18 17.46
CA PRO A 304 -19.39 22.45 16.04
C PRO A 304 -18.22 21.97 15.15
N LEU A 305 -18.55 21.72 13.89
CA LEU A 305 -17.63 21.53 12.76
C LEU A 305 -16.67 22.71 12.61
N PRO A 306 -15.36 22.49 12.35
CA PRO A 306 -14.51 23.53 11.83
C PRO A 306 -14.52 23.57 10.30
N THR A 307 -14.66 24.81 9.87
CA THR A 307 -14.73 25.40 8.54
C THR A 307 -13.46 25.14 7.71
N LEU A 308 -13.66 24.90 6.40
CA LEU A 308 -12.64 24.97 5.36
C LEU A 308 -11.95 26.33 5.36
N THR A 309 -10.63 26.35 5.53
CA THR A 309 -9.81 27.53 5.24
C THR A 309 -8.77 27.14 4.18
N SER A 310 -8.94 27.67 2.98
CA SER A 310 -7.97 27.57 1.89
C SER A 310 -6.80 28.52 2.15
N MET A 311 -5.57 28.04 2.07
CA MET A 311 -4.39 28.90 1.96
C MET A 311 -3.67 28.57 0.65
N GLN A 312 -3.73 29.51 -0.30
CA GLN A 312 -2.85 29.56 -1.46
C GLN A 312 -1.50 30.11 -1.01
N VAL A 313 -0.41 29.45 -1.38
CA VAL A 313 0.93 30.05 -1.35
C VAL A 313 1.49 30.02 -2.77
N LYS A 314 1.73 31.22 -3.29
CA LYS A 314 2.43 31.53 -4.53
C LYS A 314 3.93 31.55 -4.22
N ALA A 315 4.74 30.87 -5.03
CA ALA A 315 6.17 31.09 -5.07
C ALA A 315 6.64 31.14 -6.53
N THR A 316 7.37 32.20 -6.82
CA THR A 316 7.81 32.69 -8.12
C THR A 316 8.89 31.80 -8.72
N LEU A 317 8.77 31.52 -10.02
CA LEU A 317 9.75 30.81 -10.85
C LEU A 317 10.93 31.72 -11.21
N THR A 318 12.14 31.20 -11.05
CA THR A 318 13.30 31.62 -11.86
C THR A 318 14.17 30.40 -12.18
N ALA A 319 14.40 30.21 -13.48
CA ALA A 319 15.35 29.34 -14.19
C ALA A 319 15.17 27.81 -14.09
N GLN A 320 15.05 27.23 -15.29
CA GLN A 320 14.70 25.86 -15.63
C GLN A 320 15.77 24.82 -15.28
N GLU A 321 15.41 23.84 -14.46
CA GLU A 321 15.94 22.47 -14.53
C GLU A 321 14.74 21.52 -14.72
N PRO A 322 14.83 20.49 -15.60
CA PRO A 322 13.72 19.57 -15.78
C PRO A 322 13.57 18.69 -14.53
N LEU A 323 12.49 18.94 -13.80
CA LEU A 323 12.01 18.11 -12.69
C LEU A 323 11.80 16.67 -13.18
N ILE A 324 12.71 15.77 -12.77
CA ILE A 324 12.53 14.32 -12.91
C ILE A 324 11.31 13.91 -12.07
N PRO A 325 10.28 13.24 -12.63
CA PRO A 325 9.11 12.85 -11.86
C PRO A 325 9.46 11.75 -10.86
N LYS A 326 9.21 12.01 -9.57
CA LYS A 326 9.30 11.02 -8.49
C LYS A 326 8.19 9.99 -8.66
N LEU A 327 8.54 8.74 -8.96
CA LEU A 327 7.62 7.60 -8.91
C LEU A 327 7.11 7.45 -7.47
N ARG A 328 5.78 7.47 -7.29
CA ARG A 328 5.12 7.12 -6.02
C ARG A 328 4.24 5.91 -6.27
N ALA A 329 4.75 4.73 -5.93
CA ALA A 329 3.96 3.52 -5.90
C ALA A 329 3.12 3.46 -4.62
N ARG A 330 1.84 3.14 -4.75
CA ARG A 330 0.94 2.87 -3.62
C ARG A 330 0.53 1.41 -3.72
N VAL A 331 1.13 0.55 -2.91
CA VAL A 331 0.78 -0.87 -2.85
C VAL A 331 -0.35 -1.04 -1.84
N ARG A 332 -1.45 -1.67 -2.27
CA ARG A 332 -2.52 -2.16 -1.39
C ARG A 332 -2.39 -3.67 -1.32
N PHE A 333 -2.31 -4.20 -0.10
CA PHE A 333 -2.38 -5.63 0.14
C PHE A 333 -3.79 -6.00 0.59
N SER A 334 -4.39 -6.98 -0.07
CA SER A 334 -5.53 -7.74 0.44
C SER A 334 -5.13 -9.20 0.39
N SER A 335 -4.89 -9.80 1.55
CA SER A 335 -4.62 -11.22 1.68
C SER A 335 -5.92 -11.98 1.95
N PRO A 336 -6.15 -13.13 1.30
CA PRO A 336 -7.14 -14.11 1.73
C PRO A 336 -6.51 -15.08 2.73
N ALA A 337 -7.13 -15.26 3.91
CA ALA A 337 -6.90 -16.39 4.82
C ALA A 337 -8.04 -16.52 5.83
N PRO A 338 -8.20 -17.69 6.45
CA PRO A 338 -8.99 -18.85 6.01
C PRO A 338 -10.49 -18.57 5.85
#